data_AF-A0A0S2TGZ6-F1
#
_entry.id   AF-A0A0S2TGZ6-F1
#
_cell.length_a   1.000
_cell.length_b   1.000
_cell.length_c   1.000
_cell.angle_alpha   90.00
_cell.angle_beta   90.00
_cell.angle_gamma   90.00
#
_symmetry.space_group_name_H-M   'P 1'
#
loop_
_entity.id
_entity.type
_entity.pdbx_description
1 polymer ?
#
loop_
_entity_poly.entity_id
_entity_poly.type
_entity_poly.pdbx_seq_one_letter_code
_entity_poly.pdbx_strand_id
1 'polypeptide(L)'
;MGVIIGEPTGVSIKNWVGDRHAIDAAAAWSFSENDSFQLHADYLIHDFSLLRPEGLSGRMPVYVGLGARVKLEENDNAGGRNVNNDLVGLRIPVGISYLFDEAAVDLFAELVPILDVAPDSDFDINAAIGARLYF
;
A
#
# COMPACT_ATOMS: atom_id res chain seq x y z
N MET A 1 6.76 -4.63 10.17
CA MET A 1 6.27 -5.87 9.53
C MET A 1 4.80 -6.02 9.82
N GLY A 2 4.02 -6.29 8.80
CA GLY A 2 2.56 -6.26 8.82
C GLY A 2 1.98 -7.13 7.73
N VAL A 3 0.66 -7.27 7.75
CA VAL A 3 -0.11 -8.00 6.77
C VAL A 3 -1.09 -7.04 6.11
N ILE A 4 -1.15 -7.11 4.78
CA ILE A 4 -2.15 -6.45 3.94
C ILE A 4 -3.15 -7.53 3.51
N ILE A 5 -4.44 -7.26 3.69
CA ILE A 5 -5.54 -8.07 3.19
C ILE A 5 -6.36 -7.20 2.24
N GLY A 6 -6.49 -7.64 1.00
CA GLY A 6 -7.21 -6.91 -0.04
C GLY A 6 -6.60 -7.17 -1.40
N GLU A 7 -6.76 -6.20 -2.29
CA GLU A 7 -6.10 -6.18 -3.59
C GLU A 7 -5.03 -5.07 -3.53
N PRO A 8 -3.74 -5.41 -3.31
CA PRO A 8 -3.16 -6.75 -3.17
C PRO A 8 -3.14 -7.30 -1.73
N THR A 9 -2.78 -8.57 -1.57
CA THR A 9 -2.57 -9.23 -0.26
C THR A 9 -1.09 -9.56 -0.06
N GLY A 10 -0.52 -9.24 1.10
CA GLY A 10 0.92 -9.40 1.30
C GLY A 10 1.44 -8.91 2.63
N VAL A 11 2.71 -8.54 2.65
CA VAL A 11 3.41 -8.05 3.85
C VAL A 11 3.91 -6.63 3.66
N SER A 12 3.80 -5.82 4.71
CA SER A 12 4.24 -4.42 4.69
C SER A 12 5.11 -4.03 5.88
N ILE A 13 5.85 -2.94 5.72
CA ILE A 13 6.59 -2.27 6.78
C ILE A 13 6.33 -0.78 6.67
N LYS A 14 6.24 -0.12 7.83
CA LYS A 14 6.13 1.33 7.91
C LYS A 14 7.20 1.87 8.84
N ASN A 15 7.80 2.99 8.46
CA ASN A 15 8.77 3.70 9.28
C ASN A 15 8.42 5.19 9.33
N TRP A 16 8.38 5.75 10.54
CA TRP A 16 8.16 7.18 10.71
C TRP A 16 9.45 7.94 10.44
N VAL A 17 9.36 8.94 9.57
CA VAL A 17 10.48 9.85 9.25
C VAL A 17 10.28 11.26 9.82
N GLY A 18 9.18 11.46 10.55
CA GLY A 18 8.86 12.64 11.33
C GLY A 18 7.50 12.51 12.00
N ASP A 19 7.03 13.57 12.66
CA ASP A 19 5.80 13.50 13.49
C ASP A 19 4.52 13.23 12.69
N ARG A 20 4.53 13.54 11.39
CA ARG A 20 3.39 13.39 10.47
C ARG A 20 3.74 12.64 9.19
N HIS A 21 4.99 12.22 9.04
CA HIS A 21 5.50 11.68 7.78
C HIS A 21 6.01 10.26 7.99
N ALA A 22 5.63 9.35 7.09
CA ALA A 22 6.08 7.97 7.13
C ALA A 22 6.40 7.45 5.73
N ILE A 23 7.29 6.48 5.66
CA ILE A 23 7.53 5.67 4.47
C ILE A 23 6.88 4.31 4.73
N ASP A 24 6.04 3.86 3.80
CA ASP A 24 5.51 2.51 3.76
C ASP A 24 6.12 1.76 2.57
N ALA A 25 6.40 0.48 2.76
CA ALA A 25 6.82 -0.40 1.70
C ALA A 25 6.19 -1.77 1.87
N ALA A 26 5.82 -2.40 0.76
CA ALA A 26 5.20 -3.72 0.80
C ALA A 26 5.58 -4.61 -0.38
N ALA A 27 5.45 -5.90 -0.12
CA ALA A 27 5.53 -6.99 -1.08
C ALA A 27 4.23 -7.77 -1.01
N ALA A 28 3.49 -7.82 -2.11
CA ALA A 28 2.12 -8.34 -2.11
C ALA A 28 1.74 -8.99 -3.45
N TRP A 29 0.89 -10.00 -3.40
CA TRP A 29 0.34 -10.67 -4.56
C TRP A 29 -1.00 -10.03 -4.94
N SER A 30 -1.14 -9.74 -6.22
CA SER A 30 -2.37 -9.29 -6.86
C SER A 30 -3.11 -10.49 -7.42
N PHE A 31 -4.40 -10.63 -7.12
CA PHE A 31 -5.24 -11.73 -7.64
C PHE A 31 -6.05 -11.32 -8.88
N SER A 32 -5.90 -10.07 -9.33
CA SER A 32 -6.57 -9.55 -10.52
C SER A 32 -5.85 -9.94 -11.81
N GLU A 33 -6.59 -10.66 -12.68
CA GLU A 33 -6.33 -11.09 -14.07
C GLU A 33 -5.02 -11.81 -14.42
N ASN A 34 -3.98 -11.76 -13.60
CA ASN A 34 -2.81 -12.64 -13.60
C ASN A 34 -2.21 -12.58 -12.19
N ASP A 35 -2.02 -13.72 -11.52
CA ASP A 35 -1.36 -13.80 -10.21
C ASP A 35 0.03 -13.17 -10.33
N SER A 36 0.15 -11.91 -9.92
CA SER A 36 1.32 -11.09 -10.21
C SER A 36 1.82 -10.47 -8.93
N PHE A 37 3.12 -10.62 -8.73
CA PHE A 37 3.78 -10.14 -7.54
C PHE A 37 4.06 -8.65 -7.69
N GLN A 38 3.57 -7.83 -6.77
CA GLN A 38 3.83 -6.40 -6.74
C GLN A 38 4.70 -6.00 -5.56
N LEU A 39 5.64 -5.10 -5.84
CA LEU A 39 6.38 -4.33 -4.85
C LEU A 39 5.90 -2.88 -4.91
N HIS A 40 5.73 -2.24 -3.77
CA HIS A 40 5.45 -0.81 -3.73
C HIS A 40 6.11 -0.11 -2.55
N ALA A 41 6.27 1.21 -2.71
CA ALA A 41 6.67 2.09 -1.64
C ALA A 41 5.93 3.42 -1.75
N ASP A 42 5.44 3.92 -0.62
CA ASP A 42 4.58 5.09 -0.51
C ASP A 42 5.11 6.05 0.56
N TYR A 43 5.13 7.35 0.25
CA TYR A 43 5.39 8.42 1.22
C TYR A 43 4.05 8.96 1.74
N LEU A 44 3.81 8.80 3.04
CA LEU A 44 2.53 9.07 3.69
C LEU A 44 2.59 10.32 4.56
N ILE A 45 1.55 11.14 4.48
CA ILE A 45 1.35 12.34 5.30
C ILE A 45 0.09 12.14 6.15
N HIS A 46 0.23 12.22 7.47
CA HIS A 46 -0.82 11.94 8.44
C HIS A 46 -1.38 13.22 9.07
N ASP A 47 -2.70 13.29 9.14
CA ASP A 47 -3.45 14.33 9.84
C ASP A 47 -4.18 13.73 11.04
N PHE A 48 -3.72 14.11 12.24
CA PHE A 48 -4.26 13.68 13.53
C PHE A 48 -5.40 14.57 14.05
N SER A 49 -5.77 15.61 13.31
CA SER A 49 -6.81 16.57 13.71
C SER A 49 -8.20 16.21 13.22
N LEU A 50 -8.29 15.44 12.12
CA LEU A 50 -9.55 15.13 11.44
C LEU A 50 -10.41 14.12 12.20
N LEU A 51 -9.79 13.13 12.84
CA LEU A 51 -10.47 12.09 13.59
C LEU A 51 -9.87 12.01 15.00
N ARG A 52 -10.70 12.26 16.01
CA ARG A 52 -10.36 12.14 17.42
C ARG A 52 -11.43 11.28 18.10
N PRO A 53 -11.23 9.96 18.18
CA PRO A 53 -12.21 9.11 18.82
C PRO A 53 -12.28 9.44 20.32
N GLU A 54 -13.45 9.88 20.77
CA GLU A 54 -13.71 10.09 22.19
C GLU A 54 -13.82 8.71 22.88
N GLY A 55 -12.99 8.45 23.89
CA GLY A 55 -13.05 7.22 24.70
C GLY A 55 -12.21 6.04 24.18
N LEU A 56 -11.47 6.19 23.07
CA LEU A 56 -10.41 5.25 22.69
C LEU A 56 -9.06 5.79 23.15
N SER A 57 -8.17 4.91 23.63
CA SER A 57 -6.82 5.31 24.02
C SER A 57 -5.94 5.63 22.80
N GLY A 58 -6.16 4.98 21.65
CA GLY A 58 -5.33 5.17 20.47
C GLY A 58 -5.57 6.45 19.67
N ARG A 59 -4.69 6.69 18.69
CA ARG A 59 -4.79 7.82 17.74
C ARG A 59 -5.29 7.34 16.39
N MET A 60 -6.19 8.09 15.76
CA MET A 60 -6.79 7.69 14.48
C MET A 60 -6.52 8.70 13.35
N PRO A 61 -5.30 8.84 12.82
CA PRO A 61 -5.05 9.78 11.73
C PRO A 61 -5.68 9.33 10.40
N VAL A 62 -6.11 10.33 9.63
CA VAL A 62 -6.34 10.18 8.19
C VAL A 62 -5.02 10.47 7.49
N TYR A 63 -4.73 9.78 6.38
CA TYR A 63 -3.52 10.03 5.61
C TYR A 63 -3.77 10.06 4.11
N VAL A 64 -2.88 10.79 3.44
CA VAL A 64 -2.72 10.80 1.98
C VAL A 64 -1.25 10.58 1.67
N GLY A 65 -0.95 9.94 0.56
CA GLY A 65 0.42 9.72 0.14
C GLY A 65 0.64 9.76 -1.36
N LEU A 66 1.90 9.56 -1.72
CA LEU A 66 2.37 9.42 -3.08
C LEU A 66 3.45 8.35 -3.11
N GLY A 67 3.39 7.45 -4.09
CA GLY A 67 4.38 6.40 -4.22
C GLY A 67 4.40 5.77 -5.60
N ALA A 68 5.03 4.61 -5.69
CA ALA A 68 5.17 3.86 -6.92
C ALA A 68 5.04 2.35 -6.67
N ARG A 69 4.54 1.62 -7.68
CA ARG A 69 4.58 0.16 -7.74
C ARG A 69 5.43 -0.34 -8.90
N VAL A 70 5.93 -1.56 -8.73
CA VAL A 70 6.38 -2.43 -9.80
C VAL A 70 5.59 -3.74 -9.68
N LYS A 71 4.88 -4.14 -10.73
CA LYS A 71 4.17 -5.43 -10.83
C LYS A 71 4.97 -6.35 -11.75
N LEU A 72 5.35 -7.51 -11.25
CA LEU A 72 5.99 -8.58 -11.99
C LEU A 72 4.90 -9.56 -12.45
N GLU A 73 4.62 -9.57 -13.74
CA GLU A 73 3.69 -10.54 -14.32
C GLU A 73 4.40 -11.88 -14.58
N GLU A 74 3.90 -12.97 -14.00
CA GLU A 74 4.36 -14.31 -14.33
C GLU A 74 3.68 -14.81 -15.61
N ASN A 75 4.46 -14.92 -16.69
CA ASN A 75 4.01 -15.56 -17.93
C ASN A 75 4.16 -17.08 -17.83
N ASP A 76 3.10 -17.76 -17.40
CA ASP A 76 2.96 -19.21 -17.60
C ASP A 76 2.52 -19.50 -19.05
N ASN A 77 3.42 -19.36 -20.03
CA ASN A 77 3.25 -20.02 -21.34
C ASN A 77 4.59 -20.31 -22.03
N ALA A 78 4.84 -21.61 -22.18
CA ALA A 78 5.90 -22.19 -22.97
C ALA A 78 5.84 -21.77 -24.45
N GLY A 79 6.96 -21.26 -24.98
CA GLY A 79 7.24 -21.23 -26.41
C GLY A 79 6.81 -19.97 -27.18
N GLY A 80 7.69 -18.97 -27.22
CA GLY A 80 7.71 -17.97 -28.29
C GLY A 80 7.77 -16.52 -27.82
N ARG A 81 8.94 -15.88 -28.04
CA ARG A 81 9.19 -14.41 -28.00
C ARG A 81 8.68 -13.68 -26.74
N ASN A 82 9.62 -13.53 -25.80
CA ASN A 82 9.62 -12.63 -24.66
C ASN A 82 8.98 -11.26 -24.95
N VAL A 83 7.95 -10.90 -24.17
CA VAL A 83 7.76 -9.54 -23.69
C VAL A 83 7.40 -9.66 -22.21
N ASN A 84 8.36 -9.38 -21.32
CA ASN A 84 8.06 -9.16 -19.90
C ASN A 84 7.37 -7.79 -19.83
N ASN A 85 6.07 -7.75 -19.55
CA ASN A 85 5.33 -6.50 -19.36
C ASN A 85 5.33 -6.12 -17.88
N ASP A 86 6.52 -5.96 -17.31
CA ASP A 86 6.62 -5.45 -15.94
C ASP A 86 5.91 -4.09 -15.88
N LEU A 87 4.90 -3.98 -15.03
CA LEU A 87 4.11 -2.76 -14.91
C LEU A 87 4.79 -1.83 -13.91
N VAL A 88 4.94 -0.57 -14.28
CA VAL A 88 5.38 0.49 -13.37
C VAL A 88 4.28 1.50 -13.25
N GLY A 89 3.89 1.85 -12.02
CA GLY A 89 2.78 2.76 -11.78
C GLY A 89 3.00 3.70 -10.61
N LEU A 90 2.34 4.86 -10.69
CA LEU A 90 2.27 5.85 -9.63
C LEU A 90 1.05 5.59 -8.74
N ARG A 91 1.22 5.69 -7.43
CA ARG A 91 0.20 5.38 -6.42
C ARG A 91 -0.17 6.62 -5.63
N ILE A 92 -1.46 6.80 -5.34
CA ILE A 92 -1.96 7.89 -4.49
C ILE A 92 -2.79 7.29 -3.33
N PRO A 93 -2.16 6.72 -2.30
CA PRO A 93 -2.91 6.12 -1.19
C PRO A 93 -3.68 7.16 -0.39
N VAL A 94 -4.93 6.86 -0.07
CA VAL A 94 -5.79 7.64 0.83
C VAL A 94 -6.41 6.67 1.82
N GLY A 95 -6.19 6.91 3.10
CA GLY A 95 -6.63 5.96 4.11
C GLY A 95 -6.75 6.53 5.52
N ILE A 96 -7.15 5.64 6.41
CA ILE A 96 -7.24 5.87 7.85
C ILE A 96 -6.36 4.85 8.56
N SER A 97 -5.67 5.29 9.61
CA SER A 97 -4.92 4.40 10.50
C SER A 97 -5.46 4.52 11.92
N TYR A 98 -5.41 3.44 12.69
CA TYR A 98 -5.59 3.44 14.13
C TYR A 98 -4.29 2.95 14.78
N LEU A 99 -3.60 3.86 15.45
CA LEU A 99 -2.36 3.59 16.18
C LEU A 99 -2.70 3.21 17.62
N PHE A 100 -2.24 2.05 18.06
CA PHE A 100 -2.30 1.70 19.48
C PHE A 100 -1.25 2.48 20.27
N ASP A 101 -1.61 2.90 21.48
CA ASP A 101 -0.70 3.64 22.38
C ASP A 101 0.33 2.73 23.05
N GLU A 102 -0.05 1.49 23.34
CA GLU A 102 0.76 0.53 24.10
C GLU A 102 1.55 -0.43 23.21
N ALA A 103 1.30 -0.41 21.89
CA ALA A 103 1.94 -1.28 20.93
C ALA A 103 2.33 -0.51 19.67
N ALA A 104 3.51 -0.80 19.13
CA ALA A 104 3.99 -0.25 17.86
C ALA A 104 3.29 -0.87 16.64
N VAL A 105 1.96 -1.01 16.71
CA VAL A 105 1.09 -1.58 15.69
C VAL A 105 0.12 -0.49 15.24
N ASP A 106 -0.11 -0.36 13.94
CA ASP A 106 -1.26 0.36 13.40
C ASP A 106 -2.19 -0.61 12.65
N LEU A 107 -3.50 -0.37 12.76
CA LEU A 107 -4.50 -0.94 11.85
C LEU A 107 -4.76 0.09 10.78
N PHE A 108 -4.89 -0.30 9.52
CA PHE A 108 -5.17 0.63 8.45
C PHE A 108 -6.25 0.12 7.50
N ALA A 109 -6.93 1.06 6.87
CA ALA A 109 -7.79 0.84 5.72
C ALA A 109 -7.49 1.93 4.69
N GLU A 110 -7.33 1.56 3.43
CA GLU A 110 -6.96 2.48 2.37
C GLU A 110 -7.59 2.13 1.01
N LEU A 111 -7.76 3.19 0.22
CA LEU A 111 -8.01 3.13 -1.20
C LEU A 111 -6.83 3.78 -1.91
N VAL A 112 -6.35 3.13 -2.96
CA VAL A 112 -5.13 3.55 -3.66
C VAL A 112 -5.45 3.60 -5.16
N PRO A 113 -5.84 4.76 -5.69
CA PRO A 113 -5.79 5.04 -7.12
C PRO A 113 -4.36 4.88 -7.64
N ILE A 114 -4.24 4.23 -8.79
CA ILE A 114 -2.97 3.91 -9.43
C ILE A 114 -3.05 4.28 -10.91
N LEU A 115 -2.00 4.92 -11.39
CA LEU A 115 -1.78 5.16 -12.80
C LEU A 115 -0.54 4.37 -13.22
N ASP A 116 -0.74 3.26 -13.91
CA ASP A 116 0.36 2.60 -14.59
C ASP A 116 0.84 3.51 -15.72
N VAL A 117 2.16 3.62 -15.88
CA VAL A 117 2.81 4.51 -16.84
C VAL A 117 3.63 3.76 -17.87
N ALA A 118 3.99 2.51 -17.56
CA ALA A 118 4.75 1.65 -18.45
C ALA A 118 4.31 0.19 -18.26
N PRO A 119 4.28 -0.63 -19.34
CA PRO A 119 4.58 -0.25 -20.73
C PRO A 119 3.48 0.61 -21.38
N ASP A 120 2.23 0.47 -20.95
CA ASP A 120 1.08 1.26 -21.37
C ASP A 120 0.47 2.00 -20.18
N SER A 121 -0.24 3.10 -20.47
CA SER A 121 -0.93 3.84 -19.42
C SER A 121 -2.31 3.26 -19.16
N ASP A 122 -2.52 2.74 -17.95
CA ASP A 122 -3.80 2.22 -17.50
C ASP A 122 -4.12 2.69 -16.07
N PHE A 123 -5.41 2.78 -15.76
CA PHE A 123 -5.88 3.24 -14.47
C PHE A 123 -6.47 2.10 -13.65
N ASP A 124 -6.00 1.97 -12.42
CA ASP A 124 -6.35 0.89 -11.50
C ASP A 124 -6.67 1.46 -10.10
N ILE A 125 -7.42 0.71 -9.30
CA ILE A 125 -7.75 1.08 -7.92
C ILE A 125 -7.56 -0.14 -7.02
N ASN A 126 -6.64 0.00 -6.07
CA ASN A 126 -6.45 -0.97 -5.00
C ASN A 126 -7.24 -0.57 -3.76
N ALA A 127 -7.69 -1.59 -3.01
CA ALA A 127 -8.37 -1.42 -1.74
C ALA A 127 -7.81 -2.44 -0.75
N ALA A 128 -7.38 -1.96 0.41
CA ALA A 128 -6.70 -2.78 1.39
C ALA A 128 -7.11 -2.43 2.81
N ILE A 129 -7.14 -3.46 3.66
CA ILE A 129 -7.15 -3.34 5.11
C ILE A 129 -5.97 -4.13 5.67
N GLY A 130 -5.44 -3.75 6.81
CA GLY A 130 -4.31 -4.47 7.36
C GLY A 130 -3.89 -4.03 8.73
N ALA A 131 -2.84 -4.70 9.21
CA ALA A 131 -2.17 -4.37 10.45
C ALA A 131 -0.67 -4.39 10.21
N ARG A 132 0.05 -3.33 10.59
CA ARG A 132 1.51 -3.27 10.41
C ARG A 132 2.22 -2.72 11.62
N LEU A 133 3.35 -3.34 11.93
CA LEU A 133 4.29 -2.79 12.89
C LEU A 133 5.00 -1.59 12.27
N TYR A 134 5.04 -0.50 13.02
CA TYR A 134 5.80 0.70 12.67
C TYR A 134 6.99 0.89 13.60
N PHE A 135 8.04 1.52 13.08
CA PHE A 135 9.26 1.87 13.82
C PHE A 135 9.57 3.35 13.69
#